data_AF-A0AAD8ENZ5-F1
#
_entry.id   AF-A0AAD8ENZ5-F1
#
_cell.length_a   1.000
_cell.length_b   1.000
_cell.length_c   1.000
_cell.angle_alpha   90.00
_cell.angle_beta   90.00
_cell.angle_gamma   90.00
#
_symmetry.space_group_name_H-M   'P 1'
#
loop_
_entity.id
_entity.type
_entity.pdbx_description
1 polymer ?
#
loop_
_entity_poly.entity_id
_entity_poly.type
_entity_poly.pdbx_seq_one_letter_code
_entity_poly.pdbx_strand_id
1 'polypeptide(L)'
;KRLTTRFRASERIKYVFIIMINWNNSWLQMNGLIWLFEEHHELLNLFEKFRELKTRDQQANSMELQEHANTVMETLDEGIKGLDNLDSFFEFLTQVGASHHRIPGFKPEYFWKIEKPFLEAVKMTLEDRYTENVENIYKVTIKFIIETLVRGYEEKKPNS
;
A
#
# COMPACT_ATOMS: atom_id res chain seq x y z
N LYS A 1 -5.21 -27.85 10.39
CA LYS A 1 -5.78 -27.13 9.22
C LYS A 1 -5.53 -25.61 9.22
N ARG A 2 -5.61 -24.87 10.35
CA ARG A 2 -5.29 -23.41 10.39
C ARG A 2 -3.81 -23.05 10.16
N LEU A 3 -2.87 -23.85 10.67
CA LEU A 3 -1.43 -23.60 10.56
C LEU A 3 -0.91 -23.66 9.10
N THR A 4 -1.44 -24.59 8.31
CA THR A 4 -1.07 -24.77 6.89
C THR A 4 -1.58 -23.65 5.99
N THR A 5 -2.70 -23.01 6.35
CA THR A 5 -3.24 -21.86 5.60
C THR A 5 -2.43 -20.60 5.88
N ARG A 6 -2.03 -20.37 7.14
CA ARG A 6 -1.14 -19.25 7.52
C ARG A 6 0.24 -19.37 6.87
N PHE A 7 0.82 -20.56 6.83
CA PHE A 7 2.12 -20.80 6.19
C PHE A 7 2.08 -20.64 4.65
N ARG A 8 1.00 -21.06 3.99
CA ARG A 8 0.84 -20.80 2.54
C ARG A 8 0.56 -19.33 2.24
N ALA A 9 -0.11 -18.62 3.14
CA ALA A 9 -0.29 -17.18 3.03
C ALA A 9 1.06 -16.46 3.18
N SER A 10 1.90 -16.82 4.18
CA SER A 10 3.23 -16.20 4.34
C SER A 10 4.12 -16.38 3.11
N GLU A 11 4.19 -17.59 2.53
CA GLU A 11 5.04 -17.83 1.35
C GLU A 11 4.56 -17.07 0.11
N ARG A 12 3.23 -16.95 -0.07
CA ARG A 12 2.63 -16.18 -1.18
C ARG A 12 2.80 -14.68 -1.00
N ILE A 13 2.62 -14.20 0.23
CA ILE A 13 2.84 -12.81 0.62
C ILE A 13 4.33 -12.48 0.41
N LYS A 14 5.25 -13.33 0.86
CA LYS A 14 6.70 -13.21 0.60
C LYS A 14 7.01 -13.16 -0.90
N TYR A 15 6.43 -14.03 -1.71
CA TYR A 15 6.66 -14.02 -3.17
C TYR A 15 6.16 -12.74 -3.87
N VAL A 16 4.94 -12.29 -3.52
CA VAL A 16 4.36 -11.02 -3.98
C VAL A 16 5.27 -9.85 -3.66
N PHE A 17 5.81 -9.85 -2.44
CA PHE A 17 6.59 -8.76 -1.92
C PHE A 17 8.06 -8.79 -2.35
N ILE A 18 8.67 -9.96 -2.53
CA ILE A 18 10.00 -10.10 -3.13
C ILE A 18 10.01 -9.55 -4.56
N ILE A 19 8.92 -9.72 -5.31
CA ILE A 19 8.76 -9.12 -6.65
C ILE A 19 8.65 -7.59 -6.54
N MET A 20 7.96 -7.06 -5.53
CA MET A 20 7.84 -5.61 -5.30
C MET A 20 9.13 -4.95 -4.80
N ILE A 21 9.90 -5.61 -3.92
CA ILE A 21 11.17 -5.09 -3.35
C ILE A 21 12.33 -5.22 -4.33
N ASN A 22 12.46 -6.35 -5.04
CA ASN A 22 13.55 -6.51 -6.01
C ASN A 22 13.45 -5.49 -7.15
N TRP A 23 12.32 -4.79 -7.26
CA TRP A 23 12.12 -3.64 -8.12
C TRP A 23 12.13 -2.35 -7.29
N ASN A 24 13.31 -1.97 -6.78
CA ASN A 24 13.56 -0.69 -6.12
C ASN A 24 13.53 0.48 -7.13
N ASN A 25 12.46 0.57 -7.93
CA ASN A 25 12.24 1.59 -8.94
C ASN A 25 11.35 2.68 -8.34
N SER A 26 11.96 3.79 -7.92
CA SER A 26 11.25 5.01 -7.49
C SER A 26 10.17 5.44 -8.49
N TRP A 27 10.35 5.10 -9.78
CA TRP A 27 9.36 5.34 -10.83
C TRP A 27 8.02 4.61 -10.61
N LEU A 28 8.03 3.32 -10.21
CA LEU A 28 6.79 2.56 -9.99
C LEU A 28 6.02 3.09 -8.76
N GLN A 29 6.76 3.47 -7.74
CA GLN A 29 6.24 4.01 -6.48
C GLN A 29 5.52 5.34 -6.73
N MET A 30 6.17 6.23 -7.48
CA MET A 30 5.60 7.50 -7.90
C MET A 30 4.38 7.33 -8.80
N ASN A 31 4.44 6.44 -9.80
CA ASN A 31 3.31 6.25 -10.72
C ASN A 31 2.08 5.67 -10.02
N GLY A 32 2.24 4.81 -9.02
CA GLY A 32 1.13 4.30 -8.21
C GLY A 32 0.38 5.41 -7.48
N LEU A 33 1.09 6.35 -6.85
CA LEU A 33 0.47 7.51 -6.18
C LEU A 33 -0.11 8.52 -7.16
N ILE A 34 0.55 8.74 -8.29
CA ILE A 34 0.03 9.61 -9.36
C ILE A 34 -1.32 9.07 -9.87
N TRP A 35 -1.41 7.77 -10.15
CA TRP A 35 -2.69 7.18 -10.56
C TRP A 35 -3.76 7.24 -9.48
N LEU A 36 -3.38 7.06 -8.21
CA LEU A 36 -4.30 7.25 -7.10
C LEU A 36 -4.92 8.66 -7.14
N PHE A 37 -4.13 9.70 -7.37
CA PHE A 37 -4.64 11.07 -7.43
C PHE A 37 -5.35 11.42 -8.75
N GLU A 38 -4.97 10.78 -9.87
CA GLU A 38 -5.71 10.90 -11.13
C GLU A 38 -7.12 10.29 -11.01
N GLU A 39 -7.28 9.15 -10.31
CA GLU A 39 -8.58 8.50 -10.10
C GLU A 39 -9.37 9.11 -8.92
N HIS A 40 -8.68 9.58 -7.88
CA HIS A 40 -9.25 10.04 -6.61
C HIS A 40 -8.66 11.39 -6.20
N HIS A 41 -8.87 12.40 -7.05
CA HIS A 41 -8.38 13.77 -6.89
C HIS A 41 -8.74 14.40 -5.54
N GLU A 42 -9.82 13.96 -4.89
CA GLU A 42 -10.24 14.41 -3.57
C GLU A 42 -9.24 14.06 -2.48
N LEU A 43 -8.52 12.93 -2.61
CA LEU A 43 -7.54 12.47 -1.62
C LEU A 43 -6.34 13.40 -1.54
N LEU A 44 -6.01 14.08 -2.64
CA LEU A 44 -4.91 15.03 -2.71
C LEU A 44 -5.10 16.20 -1.73
N ASN A 45 -6.34 16.52 -1.36
CA ASN A 45 -6.64 17.58 -0.40
C ASN A 45 -6.21 17.25 1.04
N LEU A 46 -5.92 15.97 1.34
CA LEU A 46 -5.40 15.52 2.64
C LEU A 46 -3.90 15.84 2.82
N PHE A 47 -3.21 16.22 1.73
CA PHE A 47 -1.77 16.42 1.72
C PHE A 47 -1.41 17.90 1.65
N GLU A 48 -1.41 18.59 2.80
CA GLU A 48 -1.21 20.05 2.88
C GLU A 48 0.02 20.57 2.09
N LYS A 49 1.11 19.80 2.08
CA LYS A 49 2.37 20.18 1.41
C LYS A 49 2.31 20.15 -0.12
N PHE A 50 1.47 19.30 -0.71
CA PHE A 50 1.46 19.07 -2.16
C PHE A 50 0.06 18.95 -2.76
N ARG A 51 -0.96 19.42 -2.03
CA ARG A 51 -2.35 19.36 -2.50
C ARG A 51 -2.60 20.10 -3.81
N GLU A 52 -1.75 21.06 -4.16
CA GLU A 52 -1.86 21.87 -5.38
C GLU A 52 -1.28 21.19 -6.62
N LEU A 53 -0.62 20.03 -6.48
CA LEU A 53 -0.08 19.25 -7.60
C LEU A 53 -1.20 18.50 -8.33
N LYS A 54 -1.97 19.21 -9.15
CA LYS A 54 -3.18 18.68 -9.81
C LYS A 54 -2.89 17.95 -11.13
N THR A 55 -1.67 18.02 -11.64
CA THR A 55 -1.29 17.36 -12.90
C THR A 55 -0.22 16.28 -12.69
N ARG A 56 -0.22 15.30 -13.60
CA ARG A 56 0.80 14.24 -13.65
C ARG A 56 2.22 14.80 -13.64
N ASP A 57 2.49 15.78 -14.49
CA ASP A 57 3.81 16.41 -14.60
C ASP A 57 4.23 17.08 -13.29
N GLN A 58 3.32 17.78 -12.61
CA GLN A 58 3.60 18.41 -11.32
C GLN A 58 3.91 17.36 -10.24
N GLN A 59 3.13 16.28 -10.20
CA GLN A 59 3.31 15.20 -9.24
C GLN A 59 4.61 14.43 -9.49
N ALA A 60 4.93 14.12 -10.75
CA ALA A 60 6.14 13.38 -11.13
C ALA A 60 7.44 14.11 -10.77
N ASN A 61 7.40 15.44 -10.63
CA ASN A 61 8.56 16.26 -10.29
C ASN A 61 8.57 16.73 -8.82
N SER A 62 7.65 16.24 -7.97
CA SER A 62 7.59 16.66 -6.56
C SER A 62 8.47 15.81 -5.66
N MET A 63 9.35 16.49 -4.91
CA MET A 63 10.17 15.87 -3.87
C MET A 63 9.31 15.38 -2.70
N GLU A 64 8.30 16.15 -2.28
CA GLU A 64 7.43 15.78 -1.16
C GLU A 64 6.60 14.53 -1.48
N LEU A 65 6.12 14.42 -2.71
CA LEU A 65 5.42 13.21 -3.14
C LEU A 65 6.38 12.01 -3.21
N GLN A 66 7.61 12.23 -3.66
CA GLN A 66 8.64 11.20 -3.67
C GLN A 66 9.01 10.72 -2.26
N GLU A 67 9.15 11.63 -1.29
CA GLU A 67 9.37 11.29 0.13
C GLU A 67 8.21 10.46 0.69
N HIS A 68 6.97 10.81 0.34
CA HIS A 68 5.81 10.04 0.76
C HIS A 68 5.79 8.64 0.12
N ALA A 69 6.08 8.54 -1.18
CA ALA A 69 6.20 7.28 -1.89
C ALA A 69 7.25 6.37 -1.24
N ASN A 70 8.42 6.93 -0.90
CA ASN A 70 9.48 6.22 -0.20
C ASN A 70 9.01 5.73 1.17
N THR A 71 8.34 6.57 1.96
CA THR A 71 7.83 6.18 3.29
C THR A 71 6.84 5.01 3.20
N VAL A 72 5.93 5.03 2.22
CA VAL A 72 4.98 3.93 1.99
C VAL A 72 5.73 2.64 1.63
N MET A 73 6.77 2.74 0.81
CA MET A 73 7.53 1.58 0.37
C MET A 73 8.45 1.03 1.44
N GLU A 74 9.07 1.88 2.25
CA GLU A 74 9.82 1.50 3.45
C GLU A 74 8.90 0.80 4.46
N THR A 75 7.69 1.32 4.65
CA THR A 75 6.66 0.69 5.48
C THR A 75 6.34 -0.72 4.98
N LEU A 76 6.15 -0.88 3.66
CA LEU A 76 5.95 -2.21 3.09
C LEU A 76 7.20 -3.10 3.26
N ASP A 77 8.41 -2.59 3.00
CA ASP A 77 9.70 -3.29 3.12
C ASP A 77 10.01 -3.77 4.54
N GLU A 78 9.79 -2.94 5.56
CA GLU A 78 9.90 -3.32 6.98
C GLU A 78 8.92 -4.43 7.33
N GLY A 79 7.68 -4.32 6.82
CA GLY A 79 6.70 -5.37 6.98
C GLY A 79 7.12 -6.69 6.35
N ILE A 80 7.87 -6.63 5.24
CA ILE A 80 8.34 -7.79 4.48
C ILE A 80 9.53 -8.47 5.15
N LYS A 81 10.49 -7.68 5.66
CA LYS A 81 11.56 -8.19 6.55
C LYS A 81 10.98 -8.88 7.78
N GLY A 82 9.80 -8.44 8.22
CA GLY A 82 9.00 -9.07 9.25
C GLY A 82 8.25 -10.34 8.84
N LEU A 83 8.23 -10.80 7.58
CA LEU A 83 7.40 -11.96 7.19
C LEU A 83 7.88 -13.31 7.74
N ASP A 84 9.10 -13.39 8.30
CA ASP A 84 9.50 -14.52 9.12
C ASP A 84 8.73 -14.57 10.46
N ASN A 85 8.18 -13.43 10.88
CA ASN A 85 7.22 -13.29 11.98
C ASN A 85 5.98 -12.50 11.52
N LEU A 86 5.04 -13.22 10.89
CA LEU A 86 3.76 -12.66 10.45
C LEU A 86 3.03 -11.85 11.52
N ASP A 87 3.16 -12.20 12.80
CA ASP A 87 2.48 -11.46 13.88
C ASP A 87 3.07 -10.06 14.03
N SER A 88 4.40 -9.90 13.92
CA SER A 88 5.06 -8.58 13.89
C SER A 88 4.67 -7.76 12.67
N PHE A 89 4.53 -8.39 11.50
CA PHE A 89 4.05 -7.71 10.30
C PHE A 89 2.63 -7.14 10.49
N PHE A 90 1.70 -7.93 11.04
CA PHE A 90 0.34 -7.45 11.28
C PHE A 90 0.28 -6.39 12.36
N GLU A 91 1.08 -6.51 13.42
CA GLU A 91 1.16 -5.49 14.45
C GLU A 91 1.64 -4.16 13.86
N PHE A 92 2.67 -4.19 13.01
CA PHE A 92 3.17 -3.03 12.32
C PHE A 92 2.12 -2.39 11.39
N LEU A 93 1.47 -3.17 10.52
CA LEU A 93 0.38 -2.65 9.68
C LEU A 93 -0.77 -2.07 10.51
N THR A 94 -1.08 -2.67 11.65
CA THR A 94 -2.11 -2.13 12.58
C THR A 94 -1.68 -0.77 13.15
N GLN A 95 -0.38 -0.58 13.46
CA GLN A 95 0.15 0.72 13.88
C GLN A 95 0.12 1.77 12.76
N VAL A 96 0.42 1.36 11.52
CA VAL A 96 0.31 2.22 10.33
C VAL A 96 -1.14 2.66 10.12
N GLY A 97 -2.09 1.73 10.18
CA GLY A 97 -3.52 2.05 10.13
C GLY A 97 -3.92 3.09 11.16
N ALA A 98 -3.49 2.91 12.40
CA ALA A 98 -3.76 3.85 13.49
C ALA A 98 -3.11 5.23 13.31
N SER A 99 -1.93 5.30 12.69
CA SER A 99 -1.22 6.57 12.49
C SER A 99 -1.99 7.54 11.59
N HIS A 100 -2.87 7.02 10.71
CA HIS A 100 -3.70 7.82 9.82
C HIS A 100 -4.78 8.64 10.55
N HIS A 101 -5.04 8.40 11.84
CA HIS A 101 -5.84 9.32 12.68
C HIS A 101 -5.22 10.71 12.80
N ARG A 102 -3.90 10.82 12.59
CA ARG A 102 -3.20 12.11 12.62
C ARG A 102 -3.48 12.97 11.39
N ILE A 103 -4.14 12.43 10.37
CA ILE A 103 -4.47 13.12 9.13
C ILE A 103 -5.91 13.67 9.26
N PRO A 104 -6.09 15.00 9.37
CA PRO A 104 -7.41 15.60 9.49
C PRO A 104 -8.30 15.25 8.29
N GLY A 105 -9.52 14.79 8.56
CA GLY A 105 -10.49 14.44 7.52
C GLY A 105 -10.23 13.11 6.81
N PHE A 106 -9.20 12.35 7.21
CA PHE A 106 -8.98 11.00 6.70
C PHE A 106 -10.12 10.07 7.16
N LYS A 107 -10.54 9.18 6.27
CA LYS A 107 -11.59 8.20 6.55
C LYS A 107 -11.11 6.80 6.17
N PRO A 108 -11.49 5.75 6.90
CA PRO A 108 -10.98 4.40 6.67
C PRO A 108 -11.30 3.88 5.27
N GLU A 109 -12.40 4.32 4.65
CA GLU A 109 -12.73 3.97 3.26
C GLU A 109 -11.68 4.44 2.25
N TYR A 110 -10.85 5.42 2.58
CA TYR A 110 -9.78 5.90 1.69
C TYR A 110 -8.67 4.87 1.52
N PHE A 111 -8.46 3.95 2.48
CA PHE A 111 -7.51 2.85 2.29
C PHE A 111 -7.87 1.96 1.10
N TRP A 112 -9.17 1.75 0.83
CA TRP A 112 -9.63 0.91 -0.28
C TRP A 112 -9.34 1.53 -1.66
N LYS A 113 -9.09 2.84 -1.72
CA LYS A 113 -8.79 3.56 -2.97
C LYS A 113 -7.45 3.15 -3.57
N ILE A 114 -6.57 2.51 -2.79
CA ILE A 114 -5.26 2.05 -3.28
C ILE A 114 -5.33 0.71 -4.02
N GLU A 115 -6.38 -0.08 -3.85
CA GLU A 115 -6.45 -1.46 -4.36
C GLU A 115 -6.27 -1.52 -5.89
N LYS A 116 -7.05 -0.73 -6.63
CA LYS A 116 -7.00 -0.73 -8.09
C LYS A 116 -5.69 -0.15 -8.63
N PRO A 117 -5.22 1.06 -8.21
CA PRO A 117 -3.92 1.58 -8.63
C PRO A 117 -2.77 0.62 -8.36
N PHE A 118 -2.80 -0.07 -7.22
CA PHE A 118 -1.82 -1.08 -6.87
C PHE A 118 -1.82 -2.26 -7.85
N LEU A 119 -2.99 -2.83 -8.14
CA LEU A 119 -3.10 -3.97 -9.06
C LEU A 119 -2.69 -3.61 -10.49
N GLU A 120 -3.05 -2.41 -10.96
CA GLU A 120 -2.59 -1.93 -12.28
C GLU A 120 -1.06 -1.73 -12.30
N ALA A 121 -0.46 -1.21 -11.23
CA ALA A 121 0.99 -1.08 -11.11
C ALA A 121 1.70 -2.44 -11.15
N VAL A 122 1.17 -3.43 -10.44
CA VAL A 122 1.68 -4.80 -10.49
C VAL A 122 1.57 -5.38 -11.89
N LYS A 123 0.42 -5.21 -12.55
CA LYS A 123 0.19 -5.69 -13.91
C LYS A 123 1.18 -5.08 -14.90
N MET A 124 1.37 -3.76 -14.86
CA MET A 124 2.33 -3.07 -15.72
C MET A 124 3.78 -3.47 -15.42
N THR A 125 4.11 -3.79 -14.16
CA THR A 125 5.46 -4.23 -13.77
C THR A 125 5.76 -5.65 -14.21
N LEU A 126 4.76 -6.53 -14.16
CA LEU A 126 4.94 -7.94 -14.47
C LEU A 126 4.81 -8.24 -15.96
N GLU A 127 4.12 -7.39 -16.71
CA GLU A 127 3.93 -7.53 -18.16
C GLU A 127 3.49 -8.97 -18.49
N ASP A 128 4.24 -9.68 -19.33
CA ASP A 128 3.96 -11.07 -19.74
C ASP A 128 3.95 -12.08 -18.57
N ARG A 129 4.52 -11.73 -17.41
CA ARG A 129 4.48 -12.56 -16.20
C ARG A 129 3.20 -12.37 -15.38
N TYR A 130 2.37 -11.38 -15.72
CA TYR A 130 1.07 -11.16 -15.07
C TYR A 130 0.02 -12.16 -15.55
N THR A 131 0.08 -13.37 -14.98
CA THR A 131 -0.89 -14.44 -15.25
C THR A 131 -2.11 -14.34 -14.34
N GLU A 132 -3.20 -15.04 -14.68
CA GLU A 132 -4.41 -15.09 -13.83
C GLU A 132 -4.12 -15.60 -12.40
N ASN A 133 -3.20 -16.56 -12.26
CA ASN A 133 -2.78 -17.04 -10.94
C ASN A 133 -2.05 -15.95 -10.15
N VAL A 134 -1.19 -15.18 -10.81
CA VAL A 134 -0.48 -14.03 -10.21
C VAL A 134 -1.49 -12.97 -9.80
N GLU A 135 -2.40 -12.57 -10.68
CA GLU A 135 -3.48 -11.62 -10.40
C GLU A 135 -4.28 -12.01 -9.14
N ASN A 136 -4.71 -13.27 -9.06
CA ASN A 136 -5.47 -13.76 -7.91
C ASN A 136 -4.67 -13.70 -6.61
N ILE A 137 -3.36 -13.96 -6.66
CA ILE A 137 -2.48 -13.86 -5.49
C ILE A 137 -2.37 -12.39 -5.03
N TYR A 138 -2.17 -11.45 -5.95
CA TYR A 138 -2.04 -10.03 -5.63
C TYR A 138 -3.36 -9.44 -5.09
N LYS A 139 -4.51 -9.80 -5.68
CA LYS A 139 -5.84 -9.40 -5.21
C LYS A 139 -6.10 -9.82 -3.76
N VAL A 140 -5.81 -11.08 -3.42
CA VAL A 140 -5.98 -11.58 -2.05
C VAL A 140 -5.03 -10.88 -1.09
N THR A 141 -3.79 -10.65 -1.52
CA THR A 141 -2.75 -10.05 -0.67
C THR A 141 -3.06 -8.59 -0.34
N ILE A 142 -3.36 -7.76 -1.35
CA ILE A 142 -3.64 -6.33 -1.13
C ILE A 142 -4.89 -6.13 -0.29
N LYS A 143 -5.94 -6.91 -0.54
CA LYS A 143 -7.18 -6.86 0.25
C LYS A 143 -6.90 -7.12 1.73
N PHE A 144 -6.09 -8.12 2.03
CA PHE A 144 -5.75 -8.49 3.39
C PHE A 144 -4.88 -7.43 4.09
N ILE A 145 -3.98 -6.76 3.37
CA ILE A 145 -3.22 -5.60 3.87
C ILE A 145 -4.16 -4.45 4.21
N ILE A 146 -5.06 -4.08 3.28
CA ILE A 146 -6.03 -3.00 3.48
C ILE A 146 -6.95 -3.29 4.67
N GLU A 147 -7.48 -4.51 4.78
CA GLU A 147 -8.29 -4.93 5.93
C GLU A 147 -7.52 -4.78 7.26
N THR A 148 -6.22 -5.06 7.27
CA THR A 148 -5.37 -4.88 8.45
C THR A 148 -5.17 -3.41 8.80
N LEU A 149 -4.97 -2.54 7.80
CA LEU A 149 -4.87 -1.08 7.99
C LEU A 149 -6.17 -0.51 8.54
N VAL A 150 -7.31 -0.87 7.93
CA VAL A 150 -8.64 -0.45 8.38
C VAL A 150 -8.89 -0.88 9.82
N ARG A 151 -8.59 -2.14 10.15
CA ARG A 151 -8.70 -2.64 11.53
C ARG A 151 -7.85 -1.82 12.50
N GLY A 152 -6.59 -1.53 12.14
CA GLY A 152 -5.73 -0.70 12.98
C GLY A 152 -6.23 0.72 13.19
N TYR A 153 -6.83 1.31 12.16
CA TYR A 153 -7.53 2.58 12.26
C TYR A 153 -8.74 2.47 13.19
N GLU A 154 -9.61 1.48 13.03
CA GLU A 154 -10.84 1.35 13.83
C GLU A 154 -10.57 1.01 15.30
N GLU A 155 -9.68 0.05 15.58
CA GLU A 155 -9.40 -0.45 16.93
C GLU A 155 -8.64 0.54 17.80
N LYS A 156 -7.79 1.39 17.20
CA LYS A 156 -6.97 2.38 17.92
C LYS A 156 -7.53 3.80 17.76
N LYS A 157 -8.82 3.93 17.46
CA LYS A 157 -9.50 5.23 17.43
C LYS A 157 -9.28 5.93 18.77
N PRO A 158 -8.61 7.11 18.81
CA PRO A 158 -8.48 7.86 20.05
C PRO A 158 -9.89 8.09 20.59
N ASN A 159 -10.12 7.79 21.87
CA ASN A 159 -11.44 7.88 22.52
C ASN A 159 -12.19 9.12 22.02
N SER A 160 -13.33 8.87 21.36
CA SER A 160 -14.30 9.88 20.92
C SER A 160 -14.82 10.70 22.09
#